data_AF-A0A8H7DB47-F1
#
_entry.id   AF-A0A8H7DB47-F1
#
_cell.length_a   1.000
_cell.length_b   1.000
_cell.length_c   1.000
_cell.angle_alpha   90.00
_cell.angle_beta   90.00
_cell.angle_gamma   90.00
#
_symmetry.space_group_name_H-M   'P 1'
#
loop_
_entity.id
_entity.type
_entity.pdbx_description
1 polymer ?
#
loop_
_entity_poly.entity_id
_entity_poly.type
_entity_poly.pdbx_seq_one_letter_code
_entity_poly.pdbx_strand_id
1 'polypeptide(L)'
;MSPSPLSEYLDERTLSERLERAVPIFGREEPSAHFSTSDWMSGLSDNTKIVDLNLPGTHNSATWGYSDARQAELVKYTGSIRAPVFYRCQERSISQSLHDGIRVLDLRLGYNAATGTIGLVHGPAMLASTTTLHDVFCSLYNWIFAHPTETVLVFIYQQLQNSEDDRKFEEIVFDTLNDGLAKRFWLQRAGELGTLGEARGKLILLQRFTYQFRSAPSHHFGVYFDPEQWTPNGKDVQLIFNAEPKRLAYIQVSMQVPFCTRLMKHVEDNFHPLVSCNSGAEPNIASKFKVTIEHLEKYMDAPLQAEVAAEALYVSFASAHAKYDEVAVTPDMIALGDAATRGMNERLLAFFGQHKGKRFGIVLLDFYHSQPGLVQAIIGL
;
A
#
# COMPACT_ATOMS: atom_id res chain seq x y z
N MET A 1 -3.38 32.41 3.63
CA MET A 1 -3.71 30.98 3.45
C MET A 1 -5.21 30.88 3.35
N SER A 2 -5.74 30.34 2.27
CA SER A 2 -7.17 30.02 2.20
C SER A 2 -7.47 28.94 3.27
N PRO A 3 -8.59 29.02 3.99
CA PRO A 3 -8.95 27.97 4.96
C PRO A 3 -9.05 26.61 4.25
N SER A 4 -8.60 25.55 4.92
CA SER A 4 -8.80 24.18 4.43
C SER A 4 -10.30 23.95 4.30
N PRO A 5 -10.82 23.37 3.22
CA PRO A 5 -12.26 23.09 3.05
C PRO A 5 -12.75 22.06 4.04
N LEU A 6 -11.83 21.35 4.72
CA LEU A 6 -12.18 20.54 5.88
C LEU A 6 -12.76 21.42 6.99
N SER A 7 -12.48 22.73 7.01
CA SER A 7 -13.10 23.70 7.91
C SER A 7 -14.62 23.84 7.72
N GLU A 8 -15.15 23.44 6.55
CA GLU A 8 -16.60 23.37 6.30
C GLU A 8 -17.24 22.16 6.99
N TYR A 9 -16.45 21.15 7.34
CA TYR A 9 -16.90 19.86 7.89
C TYR A 9 -16.43 19.61 9.33
N LEU A 10 -15.34 20.24 9.74
CA LEU A 10 -14.71 20.15 11.05
C LEU A 10 -14.30 21.56 11.47
N ASP A 11 -14.50 21.94 12.73
CA ASP A 11 -13.94 23.21 13.20
C ASP A 11 -12.40 23.19 13.15
N GLU A 12 -11.79 24.36 13.02
CA GLU A 12 -10.33 24.51 12.83
C GLU A 12 -9.51 23.84 13.94
N ARG A 13 -10.00 23.87 15.18
CA ARG A 13 -9.33 23.24 16.32
C ARG A 13 -9.38 21.73 16.18
N THR A 14 -10.55 21.15 15.91
CA THR A 14 -10.70 19.70 15.68
C THR A 14 -9.83 19.24 14.52
N LEU A 15 -9.79 20.00 13.42
CA LEU A 15 -8.91 19.71 12.29
C LEU A 15 -7.44 19.71 12.72
N SER A 16 -6.97 20.77 13.37
CA SER A 16 -5.58 20.87 13.83
C SER A 16 -5.19 19.74 14.78
N GLU A 17 -6.07 19.35 15.71
CA GLU A 17 -5.83 18.25 16.64
C GLU A 17 -5.74 16.90 15.92
N ARG A 18 -6.57 16.66 14.90
CA ARG A 18 -6.51 15.44 14.06
C ARG A 18 -5.23 15.36 13.26
N LEU A 19 -4.83 16.47 12.61
CA LEU A 19 -3.60 16.53 11.83
C LEU A 19 -2.38 16.29 12.72
N GLU A 20 -2.32 16.88 13.92
CA GLU A 20 -1.19 16.65 14.84
C GLU A 20 -1.15 15.20 15.34
N ARG A 21 -2.29 14.59 15.67
CA ARG A 21 -2.34 13.16 16.05
C ARG A 21 -1.93 12.22 14.93
N ALA A 22 -2.04 12.64 13.66
CA ALA A 22 -1.62 11.85 12.52
C ALA A 22 -0.10 11.87 12.28
N VAL A 23 0.62 12.89 12.77
CA VAL A 23 2.06 13.10 12.50
C VAL A 23 2.94 11.85 12.66
N PRO A 24 2.79 11.02 13.72
CA PRO A 24 3.63 9.83 13.89
C PRO A 24 3.55 8.80 12.75
N ILE A 25 2.49 8.87 11.94
CA ILE A 25 2.18 7.95 10.85
C ILE A 25 2.19 8.68 9.50
N PHE A 26 1.45 9.78 9.41
CA PHE A 26 1.25 10.52 8.18
C PHE A 26 2.44 11.41 7.83
N GLY A 27 3.19 11.88 8.84
CA GLY A 27 4.18 12.95 8.69
C GLY A 27 3.53 14.33 8.79
N ARG A 28 4.37 15.37 8.83
CA ARG A 28 3.93 16.77 8.72
C ARG A 28 3.86 17.13 7.24
N GLU A 29 2.85 17.92 6.89
CA GLU A 29 2.73 18.50 5.56
C GLU A 29 3.88 19.49 5.33
N GLU A 30 4.55 19.35 4.19
CA GLU A 30 5.60 20.26 3.73
C GLU A 30 5.06 21.09 2.55
N PRO A 31 5.50 22.34 2.35
CA PRO A 31 5.06 23.13 1.20
C PRO A 31 5.39 22.43 -0.14
N SER A 32 4.38 22.23 -0.98
CA SER A 32 4.48 21.51 -2.27
C SER A 32 5.41 22.15 -3.30
N ALA A 33 5.73 23.44 -3.15
CA ALA A 33 6.57 24.22 -4.07
C ALA A 33 8.01 23.68 -4.25
N HIS A 34 8.40 22.66 -3.49
CA HIS A 34 9.74 22.08 -3.51
C HIS A 34 9.86 20.75 -4.26
N PHE A 35 8.76 20.13 -4.71
CA PHE A 35 8.80 18.79 -5.33
C PHE A 35 8.16 18.78 -6.72
N SER A 36 8.96 18.47 -7.75
CA SER A 36 8.49 18.44 -9.16
C SER A 36 7.44 17.35 -9.45
N THR A 37 7.27 16.39 -8.54
CA THR A 37 6.34 15.25 -8.66
C THR A 37 5.10 15.39 -7.79
N SER A 38 4.91 16.48 -7.05
CA SER A 38 3.74 16.60 -6.16
C SER A 38 2.40 16.59 -6.91
N ASP A 39 2.36 17.13 -8.12
CA ASP A 39 1.16 17.27 -8.95
C ASP A 39 1.36 16.67 -10.35
N TRP A 40 2.04 15.53 -10.43
CA TRP A 40 2.45 14.95 -11.72
C TRP A 40 1.26 14.50 -12.59
N MET A 41 0.10 14.17 -11.99
CA MET A 41 -1.09 13.79 -12.77
C MET A 41 -1.74 15.00 -13.45
N SER A 42 -1.36 16.23 -13.11
CA SER A 42 -1.89 17.47 -13.71
C SER A 42 -1.64 17.58 -15.22
N GLY A 43 -0.54 16.97 -15.71
CA GLY A 43 -0.20 16.92 -17.14
C GLY A 43 -0.94 15.85 -17.95
N LEU A 44 -1.76 15.00 -17.32
CA LEU A 44 -2.46 13.90 -17.98
C LEU A 44 -3.89 14.29 -18.38
N SER A 45 -4.42 13.63 -19.42
CA SER A 45 -5.81 13.82 -19.86
C SER A 45 -6.81 13.28 -18.85
N ASP A 46 -7.93 13.97 -18.67
CA ASP A 46 -9.05 13.52 -17.83
C ASP A 46 -9.65 12.20 -18.32
N ASN A 47 -9.54 11.92 -19.63
CA ASN A 47 -10.04 10.67 -20.23
C ASN A 47 -9.11 9.47 -20.00
N THR A 48 -7.92 9.67 -19.43
CA THR A 48 -7.00 8.56 -19.13
C THR A 48 -7.63 7.65 -18.10
N LYS A 49 -7.74 6.35 -18.39
CA LYS A 49 -8.26 5.39 -17.41
C LYS A 49 -7.25 5.17 -16.30
N ILE A 50 -7.72 5.06 -15.06
CA ILE A 50 -6.83 4.79 -13.92
C ILE A 50 -6.06 3.49 -14.08
N VAL A 51 -6.69 2.46 -14.66
CA VAL A 51 -6.03 1.17 -14.94
C VAL A 51 -4.82 1.31 -15.87
N ASP A 52 -4.83 2.28 -16.78
CA ASP A 52 -3.79 2.47 -17.79
C ASP A 52 -2.59 3.28 -17.29
N LEU A 53 -2.66 3.81 -16.05
CA LEU A 53 -1.58 4.55 -15.43
C LEU A 53 -0.50 3.63 -14.86
N ASN A 54 0.73 4.13 -14.87
CA ASN A 54 1.79 3.59 -14.04
C ASN A 54 1.77 4.31 -12.69
N LEU A 55 1.46 3.56 -11.63
CA LEU A 55 1.19 4.10 -10.32
C LEU A 55 2.26 3.58 -9.33
N PRO A 56 3.26 4.40 -8.99
CA PRO A 56 4.20 4.04 -7.94
C PRO A 56 3.47 4.02 -6.59
N GLY A 57 3.76 2.99 -5.80
CA GLY A 57 3.13 2.71 -4.53
C GLY A 57 4.12 2.39 -3.43
N THR A 58 3.68 2.46 -2.19
CA THR A 58 4.47 2.05 -1.01
C THR A 58 3.85 0.87 -0.28
N HIS A 59 4.59 -0.22 -0.13
CA HIS A 59 4.19 -1.33 0.73
C HIS A 59 4.33 -0.93 2.21
N ASN A 60 3.35 -1.28 3.04
CA ASN A 60 3.30 -0.88 4.46
C ASN A 60 3.64 0.61 4.68
N SER A 61 2.86 1.50 4.05
CA SER A 61 3.20 2.93 3.87
C SER A 61 3.40 3.68 5.19
N ALA A 62 2.79 3.20 6.27
CA ALA A 62 2.77 3.82 7.59
C ALA A 62 4.02 3.55 8.46
N THR A 63 4.97 2.76 7.99
CA THR A 63 6.04 2.21 8.83
C THR A 63 7.27 3.12 8.99
N TRP A 64 7.26 4.31 8.38
CA TRP A 64 8.43 5.19 8.29
C TRP A 64 9.07 5.55 9.64
N GLY A 65 8.24 5.80 10.65
CA GLY A 65 8.64 6.24 11.99
C GLY A 65 8.91 5.09 12.97
N TYR A 66 8.86 3.83 12.54
CA TYR A 66 9.01 2.67 13.42
C TYR A 66 10.48 2.35 13.72
N SER A 67 11.07 3.12 14.63
CA SER A 67 12.46 2.99 15.11
C SER A 67 12.57 2.16 16.40
N ASP A 68 13.80 1.91 16.86
CA ASP A 68 14.06 1.27 18.17
C ASP A 68 13.42 2.06 19.32
N ALA A 69 13.51 3.40 19.26
CA ALA A 69 12.89 4.26 20.26
C ALA A 69 11.35 4.15 20.25
N ARG A 70 10.74 4.12 19.05
CA ARG A 70 9.28 3.94 18.91
C ARG A 70 8.84 2.56 19.38
N GLN A 71 9.59 1.51 19.08
CA GLN A 71 9.29 0.18 19.59
C GLN A 71 9.40 0.12 21.12
N ALA A 72 10.43 0.73 21.71
CA ALA A 72 10.58 0.81 23.16
C ALA A 72 9.43 1.57 23.84
N GLU A 73 8.94 2.65 23.23
CA GLU A 73 7.75 3.40 23.68
C GLU A 73 6.49 2.52 23.70
N LEU A 74 6.35 1.64 22.70
CA LEU A 74 5.15 0.84 22.47
C LEU A 74 5.21 -0.57 23.07
N VAL A 75 6.33 -0.97 23.69
CA VAL A 75 6.53 -2.32 24.24
C VAL A 75 5.44 -2.73 25.24
N LYS A 76 4.88 -1.77 25.98
CA LYS A 76 3.77 -2.01 26.93
C LYS A 76 2.46 -2.44 26.25
N TYR A 77 2.29 -2.16 24.96
CA TYR A 77 1.13 -2.56 24.17
C TYR A 77 1.38 -3.83 23.36
N THR A 78 2.60 -4.01 22.83
CA THR A 78 2.92 -5.11 21.90
C THR A 78 3.63 -6.28 22.55
N GLY A 79 4.16 -6.10 23.77
CA GLY A 79 5.11 -7.03 24.36
C GLY A 79 6.46 -7.04 23.61
N SER A 80 7.29 -8.03 23.93
CA SER A 80 8.57 -8.26 23.26
C SER A 80 8.32 -8.90 21.89
N ILE A 81 8.63 -8.16 20.83
CA ILE A 81 8.57 -8.62 19.45
C ILE A 81 9.96 -8.49 18.79
N ARG A 82 10.08 -8.81 17.50
CA ARG A 82 11.39 -8.73 16.81
C ARG A 82 11.87 -7.28 16.69
N ALA A 83 13.14 -7.09 16.36
CA ALA A 83 13.70 -5.76 16.13
C ALA A 83 12.93 -4.97 15.04
N PRO A 84 12.90 -3.62 15.09
CA PRO A 84 12.10 -2.79 14.19
C PRO A 84 12.43 -2.96 12.71
N VAL A 85 13.68 -3.32 12.39
CA VAL A 85 14.14 -3.61 11.02
C VAL A 85 13.29 -4.69 10.32
N PHE A 86 12.59 -5.56 11.06
CA PHE A 86 11.70 -6.57 10.49
C PHE A 86 10.28 -6.06 10.16
N TYR A 87 9.95 -4.85 10.61
CA TYR A 87 8.62 -4.24 10.46
C TYR A 87 8.69 -2.90 9.73
N ARG A 88 9.86 -2.26 9.64
CA ARG A 88 10.05 -1.02 8.89
C ARG A 88 10.18 -1.34 7.40
N CYS A 89 9.39 -0.66 6.57
CA CYS A 89 9.37 -0.80 5.11
C CYS A 89 9.63 0.53 4.38
N GLN A 90 9.55 1.65 5.10
CA GLN A 90 9.73 3.00 4.55
C GLN A 90 10.64 3.82 5.48
N GLU A 91 11.22 4.90 4.97
CA GLU A 91 11.79 5.98 5.81
C GLU A 91 11.17 7.34 5.55
N ARG A 92 10.42 7.48 4.46
CA ARG A 92 9.63 8.67 4.17
C ARG A 92 8.21 8.48 4.68
N SER A 93 7.69 9.51 5.33
CA SER A 93 6.31 9.56 5.78
C SER A 93 5.32 9.49 4.62
N ILE A 94 4.03 9.26 4.92
CA ILE A 94 2.99 9.21 3.89
C ILE A 94 2.94 10.55 3.13
N SER A 95 2.93 11.68 3.83
CA SER A 95 2.96 13.03 3.22
C SER A 95 4.16 13.20 2.29
N GLN A 96 5.37 12.90 2.77
CA GLN A 96 6.59 12.94 1.94
C GLN A 96 6.50 12.01 0.73
N SER A 97 5.89 10.83 0.87
CA SER A 97 5.74 9.89 -0.23
C SER A 97 4.80 10.40 -1.32
N LEU A 98 3.73 11.08 -0.93
CA LEU A 98 2.81 11.70 -1.86
C LEU A 98 3.51 12.84 -2.63
N HIS A 99 4.36 13.63 -1.96
CA HIS A 99 5.18 14.65 -2.61
C HIS A 99 6.23 14.07 -3.59
N ASP A 100 6.79 12.91 -3.25
CA ASP A 100 7.75 12.20 -4.09
C ASP A 100 7.10 11.54 -5.33
N GLY A 101 5.76 11.54 -5.42
CA GLY A 101 4.99 11.06 -6.56
C GLY A 101 4.27 9.73 -6.33
N ILE A 102 4.32 9.14 -5.12
CA ILE A 102 3.56 7.94 -4.76
C ILE A 102 2.06 8.22 -4.84
N ARG A 103 1.30 7.29 -5.43
CA ARG A 103 -0.17 7.40 -5.59
C ARG A 103 -0.92 6.13 -5.15
N VAL A 104 -0.21 5.15 -4.60
CA VAL A 104 -0.82 3.94 -4.01
C VAL A 104 -0.25 3.69 -2.61
N LEU A 105 -1.12 3.63 -1.61
CA LEU A 105 -0.75 3.42 -0.21
C LEU A 105 -1.27 2.06 0.29
N ASP A 106 -0.37 1.20 0.80
CA ASP A 106 -0.73 -0.02 1.55
C ASP A 106 -0.85 0.30 3.05
N LEU A 107 -2.08 0.50 3.50
CA LEU A 107 -2.42 0.75 4.90
C LEU A 107 -2.91 -0.55 5.56
N ARG A 108 -2.16 -0.99 6.57
CA ARG A 108 -2.49 -2.18 7.35
C ARG A 108 -2.99 -1.76 8.72
N LEU A 109 -4.17 -2.26 9.04
CA LEU A 109 -4.97 -1.81 10.15
C LEU A 109 -5.19 -2.93 11.16
N GLY A 110 -5.31 -2.54 12.42
CA GLY A 110 -5.66 -3.42 13.53
C GLY A 110 -6.61 -2.72 14.48
N TYR A 111 -7.63 -3.45 14.94
CA TYR A 111 -8.52 -2.98 15.98
C TYR A 111 -7.82 -3.06 17.34
N ASN A 112 -7.97 -2.00 18.14
CA ASN A 112 -7.42 -1.91 19.48
C ASN A 112 -8.56 -1.97 20.51
N ALA A 113 -8.79 -3.16 21.07
CA ALA A 113 -9.85 -3.41 22.04
C ALA A 113 -9.75 -2.56 23.31
N ALA A 114 -8.56 -2.12 23.71
CA ALA A 114 -8.38 -1.28 24.90
C ALA A 114 -8.88 0.16 24.69
N THR A 115 -8.89 0.64 23.45
CA THR A 115 -9.33 2.02 23.12
C THR A 115 -10.64 2.05 22.33
N GLY A 116 -11.06 0.93 21.75
CA GLY A 116 -12.20 0.88 20.83
C GLY A 116 -11.93 1.55 19.48
N THR A 117 -10.66 1.71 19.09
CA THR A 117 -10.26 2.42 17.87
C THR A 117 -9.48 1.52 16.91
N ILE A 118 -9.33 1.97 15.66
CA ILE A 118 -8.47 1.32 14.66
C ILE A 118 -7.19 2.13 14.50
N GLY A 119 -6.05 1.47 14.63
CA GLY A 119 -4.72 2.03 14.40
C GLY A 119 -3.98 1.32 13.27
N LEU A 120 -2.77 1.80 12.98
CA LEU A 120 -1.91 1.24 11.94
C LEU A 120 -0.87 0.29 12.55
N VAL A 121 -0.67 -0.84 11.88
CA VAL A 121 0.14 -1.96 12.37
C VAL A 121 1.01 -2.55 11.26
N HIS A 122 2.07 -3.27 11.64
CA HIS A 122 2.74 -4.20 10.74
C HIS A 122 3.02 -5.53 11.48
N GLY A 123 2.16 -6.51 11.24
CA GLY A 123 2.15 -7.74 12.03
C GLY A 123 1.89 -7.40 13.50
N PRO A 124 2.69 -7.89 14.46
CA PRO A 124 2.51 -7.57 15.87
C PRO A 124 3.00 -6.16 16.26
N ALA A 125 3.64 -5.43 15.34
CA ALA A 125 4.11 -4.07 15.60
C ALA A 125 2.95 -3.06 15.51
N MET A 126 2.58 -2.45 16.63
CA MET A 126 1.80 -1.20 16.65
C MET A 126 2.71 -0.05 16.20
N LEU A 127 2.24 0.83 15.32
CA LEU A 127 3.09 1.91 14.76
C LEU A 127 2.97 3.24 15.52
N ALA A 128 1.82 3.50 16.14
CA ALA A 128 1.57 4.64 17.01
C ALA A 128 0.43 4.31 17.99
N SER A 129 0.49 4.82 19.23
CA SER A 129 -0.52 4.55 20.26
C SER A 129 -1.71 5.51 20.23
N THR A 130 -1.57 6.68 19.61
CA THR A 130 -2.59 7.75 19.64
C THR A 130 -3.16 8.09 18.28
N THR A 131 -2.59 7.56 17.19
CA THR A 131 -3.04 7.84 15.83
C THR A 131 -4.11 6.84 15.43
N THR A 132 -5.29 7.36 15.05
CA THR A 132 -6.40 6.53 14.57
C THR A 132 -6.51 6.54 13.04
N LEU A 133 -7.27 5.59 12.49
CA LEU A 133 -7.65 5.57 11.07
C LEU A 133 -8.24 6.92 10.61
N HIS A 134 -9.12 7.51 11.41
CA HIS A 134 -9.77 8.76 11.07
C HIS A 134 -8.77 9.94 11.03
N ASP A 135 -7.75 9.96 11.90
CA ASP A 135 -6.72 11.00 11.87
C ASP A 135 -5.90 10.91 10.56
N VAL A 136 -5.56 9.69 10.13
CA VAL A 136 -4.84 9.45 8.86
C VAL A 136 -5.70 9.82 7.64
N PHE A 137 -6.98 9.44 7.61
CA PHE A 137 -7.88 9.81 6.52
C PHE A 137 -8.11 11.32 6.45
N CYS A 138 -8.29 11.98 7.60
CA CYS A 138 -8.41 13.44 7.65
C CYS A 138 -7.16 14.12 7.04
N SER A 139 -5.97 13.59 7.31
CA SER A 139 -4.72 14.09 6.73
C SER A 139 -4.61 13.81 5.22
N LEU A 140 -5.05 12.63 4.77
CA LEU A 140 -5.14 12.32 3.33
C LEU A 140 -6.13 13.24 2.60
N TYR A 141 -7.28 13.54 3.21
CA TYR A 141 -8.26 14.47 2.65
C TYR A 141 -7.69 15.89 2.55
N ASN A 142 -6.91 16.31 3.55
CA ASN A 142 -6.24 17.61 3.53
C ASN A 142 -5.22 17.67 2.38
N TRP A 143 -4.41 16.63 2.21
CA TRP A 143 -3.43 16.54 1.13
C TRP A 143 -4.11 16.52 -0.24
N ILE A 144 -5.08 15.62 -0.48
CA ILE A 144 -5.72 15.50 -1.80
C ILE A 144 -6.50 16.75 -2.19
N PHE A 145 -6.98 17.51 -1.21
CA PHE A 145 -7.58 18.81 -1.48
C PHE A 145 -6.56 19.86 -1.94
N ALA A 146 -5.38 19.89 -1.30
CA ALA A 146 -4.29 20.79 -1.71
C ALA A 146 -3.71 20.41 -3.09
N HIS A 147 -3.95 19.17 -3.52
CA HIS A 147 -3.48 18.57 -4.77
C HIS A 147 -4.66 18.11 -5.65
N PRO A 148 -5.55 19.03 -6.09
CA PRO A 148 -6.83 18.67 -6.71
C PRO A 148 -6.70 18.00 -8.07
N THR A 149 -5.52 18.03 -8.70
CA THR A 149 -5.26 17.30 -9.94
C THR A 149 -4.96 15.83 -9.72
N GLU A 150 -4.70 15.42 -8.48
CA GLU A 150 -4.22 14.08 -8.17
C GLU A 150 -5.37 13.16 -7.71
N THR A 151 -5.11 11.86 -7.70
CA THR A 151 -5.93 10.84 -7.03
C THR A 151 -5.02 9.85 -6.32
N VAL A 152 -5.47 9.28 -5.20
CA VAL A 152 -4.67 8.30 -4.44
C VAL A 152 -5.47 7.03 -4.22
N LEU A 153 -4.88 5.89 -4.60
CA LEU A 153 -5.44 4.57 -4.34
C LEU A 153 -4.97 4.11 -2.96
N VAL A 154 -5.89 3.60 -2.14
CA VAL A 154 -5.58 3.19 -0.76
C VAL A 154 -6.00 1.75 -0.56
N PHE A 155 -5.00 0.88 -0.43
CA PHE A 155 -5.18 -0.47 0.08
C PHE A 155 -5.51 -0.41 1.57
N ILE A 156 -6.64 -0.99 1.95
CA ILE A 156 -6.99 -1.23 3.36
C ILE A 156 -6.97 -2.73 3.59
N TYR A 157 -6.09 -3.16 4.49
CA TYR A 157 -5.98 -4.55 4.91
C TYR A 157 -6.14 -4.68 6.43
N GLN A 158 -7.05 -5.56 6.86
CA GLN A 158 -7.21 -5.96 8.25
C GLN A 158 -6.16 -7.02 8.60
N GLN A 159 -5.07 -6.60 9.23
CA GLN A 159 -3.92 -7.47 9.48
C GLN A 159 -4.02 -8.23 10.81
N LEU A 160 -4.66 -7.64 11.82
CA LEU A 160 -4.94 -8.32 13.08
C LEU A 160 -6.39 -8.81 13.01
N GLN A 161 -6.54 -10.10 12.74
CA GLN A 161 -7.85 -10.77 12.71
C GLN A 161 -8.03 -11.59 13.96
N ASN A 162 -9.14 -11.35 14.66
CA ASN A 162 -9.64 -12.23 15.70
C ASN A 162 -11.16 -12.13 15.75
N SER A 163 -11.85 -13.26 15.93
CA SER A 163 -13.30 -13.36 15.69
C SER A 163 -14.16 -12.39 16.51
N GLU A 164 -13.67 -11.92 17.67
CA GLU A 164 -14.40 -10.97 18.52
C GLU A 164 -14.22 -9.50 18.08
N ASP A 165 -13.03 -9.16 17.60
CA ASP A 165 -12.69 -7.80 17.18
C ASP A 165 -13.03 -7.52 15.71
N ASP A 166 -13.12 -8.56 14.88
CA ASP A 166 -13.35 -8.41 13.44
C ASP A 166 -14.66 -7.66 13.14
N ARG A 167 -15.75 -7.98 13.84
CA ARG A 167 -17.01 -7.26 13.69
C ARG A 167 -16.89 -5.77 14.01
N LYS A 168 -16.18 -5.42 15.09
CA LYS A 168 -16.01 -4.01 15.50
C LYS A 168 -15.11 -3.27 14.53
N PHE A 169 -14.06 -3.92 14.05
CA PHE A 169 -13.23 -3.40 12.98
C PHE A 169 -14.08 -3.06 11.75
N GLU A 170 -14.86 -4.03 11.30
CA GLU A 170 -15.72 -3.91 10.13
C GLU A 170 -16.74 -2.77 10.29
N GLU A 171 -17.45 -2.69 11.43
CA GLU A 171 -18.41 -1.62 11.73
C GLU A 171 -17.73 -0.22 11.72
N ILE A 172 -16.57 -0.07 12.37
CA ILE A 172 -15.85 1.22 12.40
C ILE A 172 -15.36 1.64 11.02
N VAL A 173 -14.77 0.72 10.24
CA VAL A 173 -14.32 1.03 8.88
C VAL A 173 -15.50 1.38 7.99
N PHE A 174 -16.61 0.64 8.11
CA PHE A 174 -17.84 0.93 7.40
C PHE A 174 -18.34 2.34 7.67
N ASP A 175 -18.50 2.71 8.94
CA ASP A 175 -18.99 4.03 9.32
C ASP A 175 -18.04 5.14 8.85
N THR A 176 -16.74 4.94 9.01
CA THR A 176 -15.69 5.88 8.57
C THR A 176 -15.73 6.12 7.07
N LEU A 177 -16.02 5.09 6.26
CA LEU A 177 -16.07 5.19 4.81
C LEU A 177 -17.44 5.65 4.26
N ASN A 178 -18.47 5.72 5.10
CA ASN A 178 -19.84 6.10 4.72
C ASN A 178 -20.30 7.46 5.30
N ASP A 179 -19.46 8.12 6.09
CA ASP A 179 -19.76 9.45 6.62
C ASP A 179 -19.81 10.53 5.52
N GLY A 180 -20.25 11.74 5.89
CA GLY A 180 -20.40 12.84 4.93
C GLY A 180 -19.08 13.31 4.31
N LEU A 181 -17.98 13.23 5.05
CA LEU A 181 -16.66 13.64 4.59
C LEU A 181 -16.07 12.60 3.63
N ALA A 182 -16.20 11.33 3.97
CA ALA A 182 -15.79 10.21 3.14
C ALA A 182 -16.55 10.19 1.80
N LYS A 183 -17.86 10.48 1.80
CA LYS A 183 -18.64 10.60 0.57
C LYS A 183 -18.15 11.70 -0.38
N ARG A 184 -17.48 12.74 0.15
CA ARG A 184 -16.85 13.78 -0.66
C ARG A 184 -15.50 13.34 -1.22
N PHE A 185 -14.67 12.73 -0.39
CA PHE A 185 -13.27 12.47 -0.72
C PHE A 185 -13.00 11.08 -1.28
N TRP A 186 -13.89 10.11 -1.16
CA TRP A 186 -13.75 8.80 -1.80
C TRP A 186 -14.60 8.71 -3.06
N LEU A 187 -14.06 8.10 -4.11
CA LEU A 187 -14.82 7.79 -5.31
C LEU A 187 -15.83 6.68 -5.00
N GLN A 188 -17.10 7.06 -4.90
CA GLN A 188 -18.24 6.18 -4.57
C GLN A 188 -18.70 5.34 -5.77
N ARG A 189 -17.82 4.50 -6.32
CA ARG A 189 -18.13 3.56 -7.42
C ARG A 189 -17.68 2.15 -7.11
N ALA A 190 -18.57 1.17 -7.21
CA ALA A 190 -18.27 -0.22 -6.91
C ALA A 190 -17.71 -0.95 -8.14
N GLY A 191 -16.66 -1.74 -7.94
CA GLY A 191 -16.10 -2.61 -8.99
C GLY A 191 -15.47 -1.86 -10.15
N GLU A 192 -15.12 -0.58 -9.99
CA GLU A 192 -14.52 0.20 -11.06
C GLU A 192 -13.63 1.35 -10.60
N LEU A 193 -12.57 1.60 -11.36
CA LEU A 193 -11.62 2.68 -11.09
C LEU A 193 -11.92 3.94 -11.91
N GLY A 194 -12.61 3.81 -13.05
CA GLY A 194 -13.00 4.93 -13.90
C GLY A 194 -11.82 5.64 -14.58
N THR A 195 -12.06 6.91 -14.90
CA THR A 195 -11.10 7.82 -15.54
C THR A 195 -10.43 8.75 -14.51
N LEU A 196 -9.28 9.32 -14.89
CA LEU A 196 -8.56 10.27 -14.06
C LEU A 196 -9.44 11.48 -13.73
N GLY A 197 -10.15 12.05 -14.69
CA GLY A 197 -11.03 13.21 -14.47
C GLY A 197 -12.11 12.97 -13.42
N GLU A 198 -12.66 11.76 -13.35
CA GLU A 198 -13.67 11.39 -12.33
C GLU A 198 -13.05 11.23 -10.92
N ALA A 199 -11.77 10.85 -10.88
CA ALA A 199 -11.01 10.51 -9.68
C ALA A 199 -10.20 11.70 -9.10
N ARG A 200 -9.94 12.76 -9.88
CA ARG A 200 -9.23 13.96 -9.41
C ARG A 200 -9.85 14.53 -8.15
N GLY A 201 -9.00 14.86 -7.17
CA GLY A 201 -9.40 15.36 -5.86
C GLY A 201 -10.04 14.29 -4.95
N LYS A 202 -9.99 13.01 -5.34
CA LYS A 202 -10.57 11.89 -4.59
C LYS A 202 -9.58 10.75 -4.37
N LEU A 203 -9.88 9.95 -3.36
CA LEU A 203 -9.26 8.68 -3.04
C LEU A 203 -10.06 7.54 -3.67
N ILE A 204 -9.39 6.44 -3.99
CA ILE A 204 -10.02 5.22 -4.47
C ILE A 204 -9.69 4.07 -3.51
N LEU A 205 -10.72 3.37 -3.03
CA LEU A 205 -10.56 2.26 -2.11
C LEU A 205 -10.15 0.98 -2.84
N LEU A 206 -9.10 0.34 -2.33
CA LEU A 206 -8.68 -1.01 -2.66
C LEU A 206 -8.87 -1.90 -1.41
N GLN A 207 -10.04 -2.54 -1.31
CA GLN A 207 -10.47 -3.23 -0.10
C GLN A 207 -9.92 -4.65 -0.03
N ARG A 208 -9.16 -4.98 1.03
CA ARG A 208 -8.61 -6.33 1.30
C ARG A 208 -9.14 -6.91 2.61
N PHE A 209 -10.43 -6.73 2.87
CA PHE A 209 -11.16 -7.30 3.99
C PHE A 209 -12.64 -7.43 3.62
N THR A 210 -13.42 -8.17 4.41
CA THR A 210 -14.82 -8.48 4.12
C THR A 210 -15.71 -7.96 5.24
N TYR A 211 -16.85 -7.34 4.91
CA TYR A 211 -17.89 -7.04 5.90
C TYR A 211 -18.75 -8.29 6.14
N GLN A 212 -18.36 -9.14 7.10
CA GLN A 212 -19.06 -10.38 7.42
C GLN A 212 -20.48 -10.13 7.96
N PHE A 213 -20.72 -8.97 8.57
CA PHE A 213 -22.05 -8.60 9.08
C PHE A 213 -23.10 -8.30 7.97
N ARG A 214 -22.71 -8.36 6.68
CA ARG A 214 -23.58 -8.02 5.54
C ARG A 214 -23.88 -9.25 4.67
N SER A 215 -25.09 -9.30 4.12
CA SER A 215 -25.63 -10.44 3.36
C SER A 215 -25.44 -10.38 1.83
N ALA A 216 -24.92 -9.28 1.28
CA ALA A 216 -24.72 -9.03 -0.15
C ALA A 216 -23.35 -8.35 -0.35
N PRO A 217 -22.81 -8.23 -1.59
CA PRO A 217 -21.36 -8.11 -1.83
C PRO A 217 -20.69 -7.10 -0.91
N SER A 218 -19.59 -7.55 -0.34
CA SER A 218 -18.83 -6.96 0.77
C SER A 218 -18.18 -5.60 0.45
N HIS A 219 -18.58 -4.90 -0.62
CA HIS A 219 -18.05 -3.60 -0.99
C HIS A 219 -19.16 -2.65 -1.46
N HIS A 220 -19.18 -1.44 -0.89
CA HIS A 220 -20.10 -0.36 -1.29
C HIS A 220 -19.55 0.52 -2.41
N PHE A 221 -18.23 0.63 -2.50
CA PHE A 221 -17.49 1.35 -3.51
C PHE A 221 -16.04 0.86 -3.52
N GLY A 222 -15.25 1.33 -4.48
CA GLY A 222 -13.89 0.88 -4.70
C GLY A 222 -13.81 -0.51 -5.34
N VAL A 223 -12.61 -1.08 -5.28
CA VAL A 223 -12.25 -2.38 -5.79
C VAL A 223 -12.16 -3.36 -4.62
N TYR A 224 -12.96 -4.43 -4.67
CA TYR A 224 -12.90 -5.49 -3.69
C TYR A 224 -11.91 -6.56 -4.13
N PHE A 225 -10.88 -6.77 -3.31
CA PHE A 225 -9.97 -7.89 -3.41
C PHE A 225 -10.35 -8.91 -2.37
N ASP A 226 -11.10 -9.91 -2.81
CA ASP A 226 -11.58 -11.01 -1.97
C ASP A 226 -10.42 -11.66 -1.21
N PRO A 227 -10.37 -11.55 0.14
CA PRO A 227 -9.28 -12.11 0.93
C PRO A 227 -9.14 -13.62 0.73
N GLU A 228 -10.23 -14.34 0.45
CA GLU A 228 -10.21 -15.79 0.21
C GLU A 228 -9.53 -16.15 -1.12
N GLN A 229 -9.58 -15.25 -2.10
CA GLN A 229 -8.94 -15.44 -3.41
C GLN A 229 -7.51 -14.87 -3.43
N TRP A 230 -7.11 -14.10 -2.40
CA TRP A 230 -5.76 -13.55 -2.27
C TRP A 230 -4.77 -14.65 -1.88
N THR A 231 -4.23 -15.37 -2.87
CA THR A 231 -3.30 -16.47 -2.63
C THR A 231 -1.99 -15.98 -1.98
N PRO A 232 -1.63 -16.44 -0.76
CA PRO A 232 -0.37 -16.09 -0.13
C PRO A 232 0.84 -16.44 -1.02
N ASN A 233 1.80 -15.52 -1.10
CA ASN A 233 3.01 -15.66 -1.92
C ASN A 233 2.76 -15.92 -3.42
N GLY A 234 1.56 -15.64 -3.93
CA GLY A 234 1.20 -15.83 -5.34
C GLY A 234 2.04 -14.97 -6.28
N LYS A 235 2.44 -15.55 -7.41
CA LYS A 235 3.24 -14.86 -8.44
C LYS A 235 2.40 -14.13 -9.48
N ASP A 236 1.14 -14.53 -9.62
CA ASP A 236 0.20 -14.04 -10.62
C ASP A 236 -1.23 -14.41 -10.23
N VAL A 237 -1.70 -13.85 -9.11
CA VAL A 237 -3.04 -14.09 -8.59
C VAL A 237 -4.05 -13.35 -9.45
N GLN A 238 -5.02 -14.07 -10.00
CA GLN A 238 -6.12 -13.50 -10.77
C GLN A 238 -7.34 -13.28 -9.87
N LEU A 239 -7.81 -12.04 -9.76
CA LEU A 239 -8.99 -11.67 -8.97
C LEU A 239 -10.04 -11.00 -9.85
N ILE A 240 -11.29 -11.45 -9.76
CA ILE A 240 -12.43 -10.77 -10.38
C ILE A 240 -12.93 -9.71 -9.39
N PHE A 241 -12.68 -8.45 -9.69
CA PHE A 241 -13.16 -7.34 -8.84
C PHE A 241 -14.46 -6.71 -9.34
N ASN A 242 -14.88 -7.06 -10.56
CA ASN A 242 -16.25 -6.83 -11.04
C ASN A 242 -16.68 -8.00 -11.91
N ALA A 243 -17.85 -8.57 -11.62
CA ALA A 243 -18.40 -9.66 -12.40
C ALA A 243 -18.98 -9.16 -13.72
N GLU A 244 -19.68 -8.02 -13.70
CA GLU A 244 -20.39 -7.47 -14.87
C GLU A 244 -20.28 -5.93 -14.92
N PRO A 245 -19.61 -5.36 -15.94
CA PRO A 245 -18.79 -6.09 -16.91
C PRO A 245 -17.57 -6.74 -16.23
N LYS A 246 -17.09 -7.88 -16.75
CA LYS A 246 -15.98 -8.63 -16.14
C LYS A 246 -14.69 -7.81 -16.12
N ARG A 247 -14.19 -7.49 -14.93
CA ARG A 247 -12.91 -6.80 -14.71
C ARG A 247 -12.01 -7.60 -13.77
N LEU A 248 -10.72 -7.62 -14.09
CA LEU A 248 -9.74 -8.47 -13.44
C LEU A 248 -8.57 -7.67 -12.88
N ALA A 249 -8.06 -8.11 -11.73
CA ALA A 249 -6.73 -7.74 -11.27
C ALA A 249 -5.80 -8.95 -11.36
N TYR A 250 -4.58 -8.71 -11.83
CA TYR A 250 -3.47 -9.66 -11.80
C TYR A 250 -2.43 -9.13 -10.82
N ILE A 251 -2.13 -9.94 -9.81
CA ILE A 251 -1.42 -9.49 -8.62
C ILE A 251 -0.26 -10.42 -8.30
N GLN A 252 0.95 -9.85 -8.26
CA GLN A 252 2.15 -10.53 -7.78
C GLN A 252 2.42 -10.14 -6.33
N VAL A 253 2.22 -11.06 -5.39
CA VAL A 253 2.31 -10.86 -3.93
C VAL A 253 3.37 -11.75 -3.28
N SER A 254 4.35 -12.18 -4.07
CA SER A 254 5.40 -13.09 -3.62
C SER A 254 6.39 -12.35 -2.71
N MET A 255 6.04 -12.23 -1.43
CA MET A 255 6.78 -11.43 -0.43
C MET A 255 7.69 -12.26 0.47
N GLN A 256 7.56 -13.60 0.45
CA GLN A 256 8.36 -14.47 1.30
C GLN A 256 9.36 -15.27 0.49
N VAL A 257 10.62 -14.96 0.77
CA VAL A 257 11.77 -15.72 0.36
C VAL A 257 12.20 -16.51 1.61
N PRO A 258 12.59 -17.78 1.47
CA PRO A 258 12.37 -18.96 2.34
C PRO A 258 11.88 -18.88 3.80
N PHE A 259 11.22 -19.96 4.20
CA PHE A 259 10.84 -20.22 5.60
C PHE A 259 11.72 -21.33 6.17
N CYS A 260 12.67 -20.99 7.04
CA CYS A 260 13.43 -21.97 7.82
C CYS A 260 13.08 -21.93 9.30
N THR A 261 12.12 -22.75 9.73
CA THR A 261 12.16 -23.22 11.12
C THR A 261 11.74 -24.68 11.26
N ARG A 262 12.43 -25.40 12.14
CA ARG A 262 11.97 -26.67 12.76
C ARG A 262 10.70 -26.49 13.63
N LEU A 263 10.25 -25.26 13.85
CA LEU A 263 9.29 -24.86 14.88
C LEU A 263 7.86 -24.64 14.37
N MET A 264 7.59 -24.78 13.08
CA MET A 264 6.22 -24.82 12.55
C MET A 264 6.09 -25.93 11.51
N LYS A 265 6.02 -27.17 11.99
CA LYS A 265 5.67 -28.34 11.18
C LYS A 265 4.19 -28.35 10.75
N HIS A 266 3.39 -27.35 11.15
CA HIS A 266 1.92 -27.33 11.02
C HIS A 266 1.35 -26.05 10.41
N VAL A 267 2.18 -25.13 9.89
CA VAL A 267 1.68 -23.96 9.14
C VAL A 267 1.97 -24.18 7.66
N GLU A 268 0.95 -24.74 7.02
CA GLU A 268 0.60 -24.73 5.60
C GLU A 268 1.61 -25.28 4.58
N ASP A 269 1.29 -26.48 4.09
CA ASP A 269 1.92 -27.19 2.96
C ASP A 269 1.92 -26.43 1.61
N ASN A 270 1.44 -25.18 1.57
CA ASN A 270 1.30 -24.36 0.36
C ASN A 270 2.38 -23.28 0.18
N PHE A 271 3.33 -23.16 1.11
CA PHE A 271 4.44 -22.22 0.98
C PHE A 271 5.64 -22.85 0.29
N HIS A 272 5.77 -22.63 -1.02
CA HIS A 272 7.00 -22.97 -1.75
C HIS A 272 7.98 -21.79 -1.73
N PRO A 273 9.07 -21.90 -0.96
CA PRO A 273 10.05 -20.82 -0.86
C PRO A 273 10.75 -20.59 -2.20
N LEU A 274 10.98 -19.32 -2.56
CA LEU A 274 11.59 -18.96 -3.84
C LEU A 274 13.09 -19.35 -3.96
N VAL A 275 13.79 -19.46 -2.84
CA VAL A 275 15.18 -19.97 -2.74
C VAL A 275 15.33 -20.82 -1.47
N SER A 276 16.48 -21.46 -1.29
CA SER A 276 16.83 -22.19 -0.05
C SER A 276 17.08 -21.23 1.12
N CYS A 277 16.78 -21.65 2.34
CA CYS A 277 17.05 -20.81 3.51
C CYS A 277 18.53 -20.48 3.66
N ASN A 278 18.81 -19.38 4.38
CA ASN A 278 20.15 -18.91 4.70
C ASN A 278 21.00 -18.61 3.45
N SER A 279 20.35 -18.37 2.30
CA SER A 279 21.06 -18.09 1.04
C SER A 279 21.66 -16.67 0.98
N GLY A 280 21.37 -15.80 1.96
CA GLY A 280 21.89 -14.44 2.01
C GLY A 280 21.23 -13.47 1.02
N ALA A 281 21.80 -12.28 0.83
CA ALA A 281 21.17 -11.20 0.07
C ALA A 281 20.90 -11.55 -1.39
N GLU A 282 21.93 -11.90 -2.14
CA GLU A 282 21.85 -12.00 -3.61
C GLU A 282 20.82 -13.03 -4.08
N PRO A 283 20.78 -14.29 -3.60
CA PRO A 283 19.78 -15.25 -4.08
C PRO A 283 18.36 -14.79 -3.76
N ASN A 284 18.15 -14.18 -2.58
CA ASN A 284 16.85 -13.69 -2.19
C ASN A 284 16.38 -12.51 -3.05
N ILE A 285 17.27 -11.54 -3.29
CA ILE A 285 17.00 -10.36 -4.13
C ILE A 285 16.84 -10.75 -5.59
N ALA A 286 17.71 -11.60 -6.13
CA ALA A 286 17.65 -12.04 -7.53
C ALA A 286 16.36 -12.81 -7.83
N SER A 287 15.96 -13.71 -6.92
CA SER A 287 14.72 -14.48 -7.10
C SER A 287 13.48 -13.59 -7.01
N LYS A 288 13.47 -12.64 -6.06
CA LYS A 288 12.39 -11.65 -5.97
C LYS A 288 12.33 -10.77 -7.22
N PHE A 289 13.48 -10.26 -7.67
CA PHE A 289 13.58 -9.44 -8.88
C PHE A 289 13.02 -10.18 -10.08
N LYS A 290 13.42 -11.45 -10.27
CA LYS A 290 12.93 -12.32 -11.33
C LYS A 290 11.40 -12.43 -11.33
N VAL A 291 10.80 -12.77 -10.18
CA VAL A 291 9.33 -12.90 -10.08
C VAL A 291 8.62 -11.58 -10.37
N THR A 292 9.18 -10.45 -9.91
CA THR A 292 8.59 -9.13 -10.16
C THR A 292 8.67 -8.75 -11.65
N ILE A 293 9.82 -8.94 -12.32
CA ILE A 293 9.92 -8.62 -13.74
C ILE A 293 9.12 -9.58 -14.62
N GLU A 294 9.03 -10.88 -14.28
CA GLU A 294 8.19 -11.83 -15.01
C GLU A 294 6.71 -11.38 -15.02
N HIS A 295 6.20 -10.86 -13.90
CA HIS A 295 4.85 -10.31 -13.83
C HIS A 295 4.71 -9.00 -14.62
N LEU A 296 5.68 -8.08 -14.52
CA LEU A 296 5.66 -6.82 -15.28
C LEU A 296 5.72 -7.08 -16.80
N GLU A 297 6.65 -7.91 -17.26
CA GLU A 297 6.83 -8.28 -18.67
C GLU A 297 5.61 -9.00 -19.24
N LYS A 298 4.94 -9.83 -18.43
CA LYS A 298 3.71 -10.52 -18.85
C LYS A 298 2.61 -9.54 -19.25
N TYR A 299 2.50 -8.39 -18.60
CA TYR A 299 1.38 -7.47 -18.78
C TYR A 299 1.73 -6.14 -19.46
N MET A 300 3.02 -5.84 -19.65
CA MET A 300 3.44 -4.57 -20.25
C MET A 300 3.04 -4.40 -21.72
N ASP A 301 2.88 -5.51 -22.42
CA ASP A 301 2.48 -5.58 -23.84
C ASP A 301 1.24 -6.48 -24.05
N ALA A 302 0.58 -6.90 -22.96
CA ALA A 302 -0.57 -7.78 -23.07
C ALA A 302 -1.74 -7.04 -23.76
N PRO A 303 -2.26 -7.54 -24.89
CA PRO A 303 -3.52 -7.03 -25.40
C PRO A 303 -4.60 -7.35 -24.36
N LEU A 304 -5.46 -6.38 -24.06
CA LEU A 304 -6.64 -6.61 -23.24
C LEU A 304 -7.45 -7.75 -23.89
N GLN A 305 -7.63 -8.85 -23.16
CA GLN A 305 -8.38 -10.01 -23.67
C GLN A 305 -9.83 -9.59 -23.93
N ALA A 306 -10.42 -10.02 -25.05
CA ALA A 306 -11.78 -9.63 -25.45
C ALA A 306 -12.88 -10.00 -24.42
N GLU A 307 -12.62 -10.99 -23.56
CA GLU A 307 -13.53 -11.47 -22.50
C GLU A 307 -13.43 -10.67 -21.20
N VAL A 308 -12.39 -9.85 -21.06
CA VAL A 308 -12.26 -8.88 -19.98
C VAL A 308 -12.71 -7.56 -20.56
N ALA A 309 -13.62 -6.86 -19.90
CA ALA A 309 -14.13 -5.60 -20.41
C ALA A 309 -13.07 -4.50 -20.38
N ALA A 310 -12.13 -4.53 -21.33
CA ALA A 310 -11.08 -3.57 -21.63
C ALA A 310 -10.31 -2.96 -20.44
N GLU A 311 -10.39 -3.53 -19.24
CA GLU A 311 -9.91 -2.93 -17.99
C GLU A 311 -9.39 -4.04 -17.06
N ALA A 312 -8.08 -4.28 -17.15
CA ALA A 312 -7.35 -5.09 -16.20
C ALA A 312 -6.48 -4.20 -15.31
N LEU A 313 -6.38 -4.53 -14.02
CA LEU A 313 -5.44 -3.91 -13.10
C LEU A 313 -4.24 -4.82 -12.91
N TYR A 314 -3.03 -4.26 -12.96
CA TYR A 314 -1.79 -5.00 -12.69
C TYR A 314 -1.17 -4.47 -11.41
N VAL A 315 -0.84 -5.36 -10.47
CA VAL A 315 -0.27 -4.98 -9.17
C VAL A 315 0.96 -5.83 -8.88
N SER A 316 2.12 -5.19 -8.82
CA SER A 316 3.40 -5.86 -8.54
C SER A 316 3.98 -5.36 -7.22
N PHE A 317 4.26 -6.27 -6.29
CA PHE A 317 4.94 -5.93 -5.05
C PHE A 317 6.45 -6.16 -5.25
N ALA A 318 7.27 -5.12 -5.20
CA ALA A 318 8.73 -5.25 -5.18
C ALA A 318 9.27 -5.62 -3.79
N SER A 319 8.47 -5.41 -2.74
CA SER A 319 8.84 -5.72 -1.35
C SER A 319 8.92 -7.22 -1.07
N ALA A 320 9.86 -7.62 -0.22
CA ALA A 320 9.97 -8.99 0.28
C ALA A 320 10.79 -9.04 1.57
N HIS A 321 10.88 -10.22 2.19
CA HIS A 321 11.79 -10.52 3.28
C HIS A 321 12.07 -12.03 3.37
N ALA A 322 13.20 -12.38 3.99
CA ALA A 322 13.53 -13.72 4.47
C ALA A 322 13.86 -13.67 5.97
N LYS A 323 12.91 -13.13 6.74
CA LYS A 323 13.13 -12.83 8.17
C LYS A 323 13.29 -14.08 9.03
N TYR A 324 12.87 -15.25 8.57
CA TYR A 324 12.91 -16.48 9.39
C TYR A 324 14.19 -17.30 9.20
N ASP A 325 15.11 -16.83 8.37
CA ASP A 325 16.43 -17.43 8.22
C ASP A 325 17.31 -17.13 9.44
N GLU A 326 18.28 -18.00 9.72
CA GLU A 326 19.34 -17.77 10.72
C GLU A 326 20.15 -16.52 10.35
N VAL A 327 20.40 -16.35 9.04
CA VAL A 327 20.90 -15.10 8.46
C VAL A 327 19.71 -14.39 7.82
N ALA A 328 18.99 -13.62 8.64
CA ALA A 328 17.78 -12.96 8.20
C ALA A 328 18.05 -11.93 7.10
N VAL A 329 17.26 -11.97 6.02
CA VAL A 329 17.23 -10.91 5.00
C VAL A 329 16.04 -10.00 5.28
N THR A 330 16.32 -8.77 5.70
CA THR A 330 15.33 -7.77 6.12
C THR A 330 14.75 -7.02 4.92
N PRO A 331 13.57 -6.35 5.07
CA PRO A 331 12.97 -5.55 4.01
C PRO A 331 13.91 -4.48 3.41
N ASP A 332 14.68 -3.79 4.23
CA ASP A 332 15.69 -2.81 3.78
C ASP A 332 16.80 -3.48 2.99
N MET A 333 17.34 -4.62 3.45
CA MET A 333 18.34 -5.38 2.72
C MET A 333 17.84 -5.85 1.35
N ILE A 334 16.57 -6.26 1.23
CA ILE A 334 15.96 -6.58 -0.07
C ILE A 334 15.90 -5.34 -0.99
N ALA A 335 15.40 -4.22 -0.46
CA ALA A 335 15.17 -3.00 -1.23
C ALA A 335 16.47 -2.32 -1.66
N LEU A 336 17.41 -2.19 -0.72
CA LEU A 336 18.66 -1.43 -0.83
C LEU A 336 19.83 -2.28 -1.31
N GLY A 337 19.84 -3.57 -0.95
CA GLY A 337 21.00 -4.43 -1.13
C GLY A 337 22.00 -4.30 0.02
N ASP A 338 23.23 -4.70 -0.23
CA ASP A 338 24.36 -4.59 0.69
C ASP A 338 25.65 -4.17 -0.07
N ALA A 339 26.81 -4.23 0.58
CA ALA A 339 28.07 -3.81 -0.03
C ALA A 339 28.47 -4.62 -1.29
N ALA A 340 27.97 -5.85 -1.44
CA ALA A 340 28.29 -6.75 -2.55
C ALA A 340 27.10 -6.95 -3.52
N THR A 341 25.89 -6.63 -3.08
CA THR A 341 24.64 -7.00 -3.73
C THR A 341 23.82 -5.77 -4.05
N ARG A 342 23.48 -5.58 -5.33
CA ARG A 342 22.50 -4.55 -5.72
C ARG A 342 21.10 -4.92 -5.26
N GLY A 343 20.41 -4.00 -4.59
CA GLY A 343 19.03 -4.18 -4.13
C GLY A 343 17.98 -4.18 -5.24
N MET A 344 16.73 -4.46 -4.85
CA MET A 344 15.57 -4.40 -5.75
C MET A 344 15.42 -3.02 -6.41
N ASN A 345 15.60 -1.93 -5.67
CA ASN A 345 15.34 -0.57 -6.16
C ASN A 345 16.30 -0.17 -7.29
N GLU A 346 17.60 -0.45 -7.15
CA GLU A 346 18.58 -0.19 -8.21
C GLU A 346 18.32 -1.05 -9.46
N ARG A 347 18.01 -2.34 -9.28
CA ARG A 347 17.70 -3.25 -10.40
C ARG A 347 16.42 -2.83 -11.14
N LEU A 348 15.39 -2.42 -10.40
CA LEU A 348 14.13 -1.95 -10.97
C LEU A 348 14.28 -0.62 -11.70
N LEU A 349 15.10 0.31 -11.21
CA LEU A 349 15.40 1.54 -11.95
C LEU A 349 16.01 1.22 -13.32
N ALA A 350 16.97 0.31 -13.37
CA ALA A 350 17.55 -0.14 -14.64
C ALA A 350 16.50 -0.78 -15.57
N PHE A 351 15.61 -1.63 -15.02
CA PHE A 351 14.53 -2.26 -15.77
C PHE A 351 13.56 -1.23 -16.36
N PHE A 352 13.04 -0.29 -15.54
CA PHE A 352 12.10 0.72 -16.02
C PHE A 352 12.74 1.67 -17.05
N GLY A 353 14.03 1.99 -16.88
CA GLY A 353 14.78 2.77 -17.87
C GLY A 353 14.86 2.10 -19.26
N GLN A 354 14.96 0.77 -19.30
CA GLN A 354 14.95 0.00 -20.55
C GLN A 354 13.55 -0.13 -21.18
N HIS A 355 12.50 0.07 -20.40
CA HIS A 355 11.10 -0.12 -20.81
C HIS A 355 10.29 1.18 -20.77
N LYS A 356 10.94 2.34 -20.97
CA LYS A 356 10.26 3.64 -20.97
C LYS A 356 9.08 3.66 -21.95
N GLY A 357 7.93 4.15 -21.48
CA GLY A 357 6.69 4.24 -22.26
C GLY A 357 5.83 2.97 -22.24
N LYS A 358 6.25 1.91 -21.54
CA LYS A 358 5.43 0.72 -21.31
C LYS A 358 4.50 0.90 -20.10
N ARG A 359 3.46 0.07 -20.06
CA ARG A 359 2.52 0.00 -18.93
C ARG A 359 3.03 -0.99 -17.88
N PHE A 360 3.16 -0.54 -16.64
CA PHE A 360 3.59 -1.31 -15.48
C PHE A 360 2.45 -1.53 -14.47
N GLY A 361 1.40 -0.71 -14.53
CA GLY A 361 0.32 -0.71 -13.53
C GLY A 361 0.80 -0.20 -12.17
N ILE A 362 0.33 -0.81 -11.09
CA ILE A 362 0.72 -0.49 -9.72
C ILE A 362 2.03 -1.21 -9.37
N VAL A 363 3.02 -0.48 -8.88
CA VAL A 363 4.29 -1.04 -8.37
C VAL A 363 4.52 -0.59 -6.93
N LEU A 364 4.36 -1.51 -5.98
CA LEU A 364 4.54 -1.25 -4.54
C LEU A 364 5.99 -1.48 -4.10
N LEU A 365 6.64 -0.45 -3.59
CA LEU A 365 8.05 -0.41 -3.23
C LEU A 365 8.26 -0.35 -1.71
N ASP A 366 9.43 -0.82 -1.26
CA ASP A 366 9.99 -0.55 0.05
C ASP A 366 11.21 0.39 -0.11
N PHE A 367 11.41 1.32 0.83
CA PHE A 367 12.59 2.21 0.89
C PHE A 367 12.94 2.93 -0.44
N TYR A 368 11.94 3.30 -1.23
CA TYR A 368 12.15 3.81 -2.61
C TYR A 368 13.02 5.07 -2.68
N HIS A 369 13.03 5.89 -1.62
CA HIS A 369 13.76 7.17 -1.55
C HIS A 369 15.27 7.01 -1.65
N SER A 370 15.78 5.82 -1.32
CA SER A 370 17.19 5.47 -1.46
C SER A 370 17.68 5.47 -2.91
N GLN A 371 16.76 5.35 -3.87
CA GLN A 371 17.07 5.28 -5.30
C GLN A 371 16.43 6.47 -6.04
N PRO A 372 17.14 7.61 -6.13
CA PRO A 372 16.69 8.75 -6.93
C PRO A 372 16.35 8.34 -8.37
N GLY A 373 15.24 8.87 -8.89
CA GLY A 373 14.77 8.56 -10.24
C GLY A 373 13.87 7.33 -10.35
N LEU A 374 13.80 6.45 -9.34
CA LEU A 374 12.98 5.23 -9.42
C LEU A 374 11.49 5.53 -9.58
N VAL A 375 10.97 6.45 -8.76
CA VAL A 375 9.56 6.86 -8.83
C VAL A 375 9.25 7.52 -10.18
N GLN A 376 10.12 8.40 -10.65
CA GLN A 376 10.01 9.08 -11.94
C GLN A 376 10.04 8.08 -13.11
N ALA A 377 10.91 7.07 -13.05
CA ALA A 377 11.00 6.03 -14.06
C ALA A 377 9.73 5.18 -14.17
N ILE A 378 9.06 4.90 -13.04
CA ILE A 378 7.74 4.23 -13.03
C ILE A 378 6.69 5.14 -13.65
N ILE A 379 6.61 6.41 -13.21
CA ILE A 379 5.66 7.40 -13.75
C ILE A 379 5.86 7.61 -15.26
N GLY A 380 7.11 7.55 -15.73
CA GLY A 380 7.49 7.80 -17.12
C GLY A 380 7.98 9.23 -17.40
N LEU A 381 8.42 9.96 -16.38
CA LEU A 381 8.96 11.32 -16.50
C LEU A 381 10.38 11.35 -17.10
#